data_AF-A0A3A9C3B4-F1
#
_entry.id   AF-A0A3A9C3B4-F1
#
_cell.length_a   1.000
_cell.length_b   1.000
_cell.length_c   1.000
_cell.angle_alpha   90.00
_cell.angle_beta   90.00
_cell.angle_gamma   90.00
#
_symmetry.space_group_name_H-M   'P 1'
#
loop_
_entity.id
_entity.type
_entity.pdbx_description
1 polymer ?
#
loop_
_entity_poly.entity_id
_entity_poly.type
_entity_poly.pdbx_seq_one_letter_code
_entity_poly.pdbx_strand_id
1 'polypeptide(L)'
;MNMEEKVDISKLFLKVMEGRASNLNEYDVTILMKLANRLKKWKESEGIQNSAMRIAILGSYSIQHFAGVLDVFLQGSGIETCIYEGEYDGINMDVLDEHSKLYQFKPEIVILMTHSPDIHYFPELLSSEEQINDALQHQMAYYRNLWAHIGKMSDCQIMQTNFVVPMHRALGNMEAGYSFSQSNYIRLLNLELAKERPKYVTIIDVDYLASAVGKKRWFDYSAYFLTKSGFHVDFLGDVAFLFLSEILAIKGRIRKCLVLDLDNTLWGGVVGDDGYDKIQIDPHNAVGESYRYFQQYVKNLRDRGVILAVCSKNEEETAKQPFEKNPDMILKLSDFASFMANWNDKASNIREIAKELNIGIDSLVFVDDNPAERELVKQFLPDVLVVDLPEDPAEYADALEAAAPFEWVELTKEDLNRADSYQADRERAKLSESFVDYGDYLQSLQMEGTADIVGESQTERFVQLINKSNQFNLRTKRYTDAQIEEMQKDGNVRMIYVNLKDRFTNYGIISCIILRKTDGQCFIDTWLMSCRVLKRGVEDFAFRKVIEEARNMGCERIIGEYIPTKKNGMVKDFYSDLGFRLLGEPIEKDMMESRLYEYPVQKDYKKRIYITGGV
;
A
#
# COMPACT_ATOMS: atom_id res chain seq x y z
N MET A 1 -7.98 27.79 -14.02
CA MET A 1 -8.35 27.15 -15.30
C MET A 1 -9.85 27.36 -15.53
N ASN A 2 -10.24 28.16 -16.53
CA ASN A 2 -11.63 28.30 -16.98
C ASN A 2 -11.80 27.39 -18.21
N MET A 3 -12.28 26.17 -17.99
CA MET A 3 -12.80 25.30 -19.06
C MET A 3 -14.00 24.53 -18.52
N GLU A 4 -15.18 25.13 -18.63
CA GLU A 4 -16.45 24.38 -18.67
C GLU A 4 -16.53 23.62 -20.01
N GLU A 5 -15.65 22.65 -20.23
CA GLU A 5 -16.07 21.50 -21.04
C GLU A 5 -17.17 20.82 -20.23
N LYS A 6 -18.40 20.81 -20.74
CA LYS A 6 -19.50 20.06 -20.11
C LYS A 6 -19.07 18.60 -19.99
N VAL A 7 -18.69 18.18 -18.79
CA VAL A 7 -18.36 16.79 -18.47
C VAL A 7 -19.53 15.91 -18.93
N ASP A 8 -19.27 15.01 -19.89
CA ASP A 8 -20.25 14.02 -20.30
C ASP A 8 -20.37 12.96 -19.20
N ILE A 9 -21.36 13.17 -18.32
CA ILE A 9 -21.65 12.28 -17.19
C ILE A 9 -21.91 10.84 -17.65
N SER A 10 -22.45 10.63 -18.86
CA SER A 10 -22.70 9.28 -19.37
C SER A 10 -21.41 8.59 -19.77
N LYS A 11 -20.49 9.30 -20.43
CA LYS A 11 -19.15 8.78 -20.74
C LYS A 11 -18.34 8.52 -19.47
N LEU A 12 -18.40 9.42 -18.49
CA LEU A 12 -17.73 9.26 -17.20
C LEU A 12 -18.31 8.07 -16.41
N PHE A 13 -19.64 7.91 -16.41
CA PHE A 13 -20.29 6.77 -15.78
C PHE A 13 -19.84 5.44 -16.41
N LEU A 14 -19.68 5.37 -17.74
CA LEU A 14 -19.12 4.18 -18.40
C LEU A 14 -17.70 3.86 -17.92
N LYS A 15 -16.83 4.87 -17.78
CA LYS A 15 -15.48 4.67 -17.21
C LYS A 15 -15.52 4.15 -15.77
N VAL A 16 -16.47 4.65 -14.96
CA VAL A 16 -16.68 4.15 -13.59
C VAL A 16 -17.08 2.68 -13.65
N MET A 17 -18.02 2.30 -14.52
CA MET A 17 -18.46 0.91 -14.68
C MET A 17 -17.35 -0.03 -15.15
N GLU A 18 -16.45 0.46 -16.01
CA GLU A 18 -15.30 -0.31 -16.49
C GLU A 18 -14.16 -0.44 -15.45
N GLY A 19 -14.25 0.23 -14.29
CA GLY A 19 -13.18 0.27 -13.29
C GLY A 19 -11.93 1.00 -13.80
N ARG A 20 -12.13 2.06 -14.60
CA ARG A 20 -11.09 2.85 -15.26
C ARG A 20 -11.29 4.35 -15.07
N ALA A 21 -11.89 4.77 -13.97
CA ALA A 21 -12.06 6.17 -13.62
C ALA A 21 -11.03 6.57 -12.57
N SER A 22 -10.17 7.52 -12.92
CA SER A 22 -9.17 8.14 -12.04
C SER A 22 -9.50 9.62 -11.79
N ASN A 23 -8.86 10.21 -10.78
CA ASN A 23 -8.98 11.63 -10.41
C ASN A 23 -10.44 12.08 -10.21
N LEU A 24 -11.28 11.19 -9.67
CA LEU A 24 -12.70 11.50 -9.45
C LEU A 24 -12.89 12.63 -8.42
N ASN A 25 -11.93 12.84 -7.53
CA ASN A 25 -11.91 13.92 -6.53
C ASN A 25 -11.83 15.32 -7.15
N GLU A 26 -11.35 15.46 -8.38
CA GLU A 26 -11.28 16.76 -9.08
C GLU A 26 -12.64 17.23 -9.63
N TYR A 27 -13.66 16.35 -9.65
CA TYR A 27 -14.98 16.70 -10.16
C TYR A 27 -15.84 17.38 -9.10
N ASP A 28 -16.65 18.34 -9.54
CA ASP A 28 -17.63 19.03 -8.71
C ASP A 28 -18.60 18.05 -8.02
N VAL A 29 -18.97 18.38 -6.78
CA VAL A 29 -19.82 17.54 -5.93
C VAL A 29 -21.17 17.20 -6.58
N THR A 30 -21.73 18.09 -7.40
CA THR A 30 -23.00 17.81 -8.10
C THR A 30 -22.85 16.70 -9.15
N ILE A 31 -21.67 16.57 -9.76
CA ILE A 31 -21.36 15.47 -10.69
C ILE A 31 -21.22 14.17 -9.90
N LEU A 32 -20.47 14.19 -8.80
CA LEU A 32 -20.26 13.03 -7.93
C LEU A 32 -21.58 12.48 -7.38
N MET A 33 -22.46 13.34 -6.89
CA MET A 33 -23.78 12.94 -6.41
C MET A 33 -24.67 12.36 -7.52
N LYS A 34 -24.57 12.86 -8.77
CA LYS A 34 -25.28 12.28 -9.92
C LYS A 34 -24.76 10.90 -10.27
N LEU A 35 -23.44 10.68 -10.23
CA LEU A 35 -22.83 9.38 -10.45
C LEU A 35 -23.24 8.39 -9.36
N ALA A 36 -23.21 8.79 -8.09
CA ALA A 36 -23.62 7.96 -6.95
C ALA A 36 -25.07 7.48 -7.10
N ASN A 37 -25.99 8.40 -7.45
CA ASN A 37 -27.39 8.05 -7.69
C ASN A 37 -27.59 7.10 -8.88
N ARG A 38 -26.79 7.25 -9.95
CA ARG A 38 -26.84 6.33 -11.10
C ARG A 38 -26.30 4.95 -10.74
N LEU A 39 -25.18 4.89 -10.01
CA LEU A 39 -24.55 3.65 -9.59
C LEU A 39 -25.47 2.85 -8.67
N LYS A 40 -26.08 3.51 -7.68
CA LYS A 40 -27.04 2.88 -6.76
C LYS A 40 -28.20 2.21 -7.51
N LYS A 41 -28.86 2.93 -8.43
CA LYS A 41 -29.96 2.40 -9.24
C LYS A 41 -29.53 1.22 -10.12
N TRP A 42 -28.32 1.29 -10.68
CA TRP A 42 -27.77 0.21 -11.49
C TRP A 42 -27.51 -1.05 -10.65
N LYS A 43 -26.86 -0.92 -9.49
CA LYS A 43 -26.63 -2.04 -8.57
C LYS A 43 -27.93 -2.69 -8.08
N GLU A 44 -28.95 -1.88 -7.78
CA GLU A 44 -30.29 -2.37 -7.44
C GLU A 44 -30.93 -3.19 -8.58
N SER A 45 -30.69 -2.82 -9.84
CA SER A 45 -31.22 -3.57 -11.00
C SER A 45 -30.48 -4.87 -11.32
N GLU A 46 -29.18 -4.95 -11.03
CA GLU A 46 -28.35 -6.12 -11.33
C GLU A 46 -28.33 -7.16 -10.19
N GLY A 47 -28.86 -6.83 -9.00
CA GLY A 47 -28.91 -7.76 -7.86
C GLY A 47 -27.54 -8.11 -7.27
N ILE A 48 -26.56 -7.22 -7.40
CA ILE A 48 -25.18 -7.41 -6.90
C ILE A 48 -25.20 -7.46 -5.37
N GLN A 49 -25.04 -8.66 -4.79
CA GLN A 49 -24.99 -8.82 -3.32
C GLN A 49 -23.94 -9.82 -2.79
N ASN A 50 -23.49 -10.83 -3.56
CA ASN A 50 -22.80 -11.98 -2.94
C ASN A 50 -21.28 -12.11 -3.18
N SER A 51 -20.69 -11.41 -4.15
CA SER A 51 -19.23 -11.50 -4.46
C SER A 51 -18.44 -10.21 -4.21
N ALA A 52 -19.12 -9.14 -3.81
CA ALA A 52 -18.55 -7.81 -3.66
C ALA A 52 -17.90 -7.61 -2.28
N MET A 53 -16.92 -6.70 -2.20
CA MET A 53 -16.31 -6.33 -0.91
C MET A 53 -17.35 -5.69 0.00
N ARG A 54 -17.43 -6.14 1.26
CA ARG A 54 -18.43 -5.63 2.21
C ARG A 54 -17.83 -4.53 3.07
N ILE A 55 -18.33 -3.31 2.92
CA ILE A 55 -17.91 -2.14 3.70
C ILE A 55 -19.08 -1.65 4.54
N ALA A 56 -18.89 -1.51 5.85
CA ALA A 56 -19.85 -0.84 6.72
C ALA A 56 -19.38 0.57 7.02
N ILE A 57 -20.27 1.56 6.93
CA ILE A 57 -19.98 2.95 7.23
C ILE A 57 -20.89 3.36 8.38
N LEU A 58 -20.29 3.74 9.50
CA LEU A 58 -20.99 4.19 10.70
C LEU A 58 -20.51 5.60 11.03
N GLY A 59 -21.44 6.51 11.34
CA GLY A 59 -21.09 7.89 11.64
C GLY A 59 -21.97 8.52 12.71
N SER A 60 -21.39 9.48 13.44
CA SER A 60 -22.14 10.36 14.35
C SER A 60 -22.86 11.51 13.62
N TYR A 61 -22.64 11.60 12.31
CA TYR A 61 -23.24 12.57 11.41
C TYR A 61 -23.77 11.89 10.14
N SER A 62 -24.44 12.64 9.26
CA SER A 62 -25.03 12.12 8.03
C SER A 62 -23.94 11.59 7.06
N ILE A 63 -24.01 10.29 6.77
CA ILE A 63 -23.01 9.55 5.96
C ILE A 63 -23.47 9.22 4.52
N GLN A 64 -24.74 9.47 4.18
CA GLN A 64 -25.36 8.92 2.96
C GLN A 64 -24.69 9.43 1.68
N HIS A 65 -24.32 10.72 1.65
CA HIS A 65 -23.61 11.29 0.51
C HIS A 65 -22.19 10.75 0.39
N PHE A 66 -21.49 10.57 1.52
CA PHE A 66 -20.16 10.00 1.55
C PHE A 66 -20.17 8.54 1.08
N ALA A 67 -21.08 7.72 1.60
CA ALA A 67 -21.26 6.33 1.20
C ALA A 67 -21.44 6.19 -0.33
N GLY A 68 -22.33 7.01 -0.91
CA GLY A 68 -22.58 6.99 -2.35
C GLY A 68 -21.37 7.42 -3.19
N VAL A 69 -20.61 8.44 -2.75
CA VAL A 69 -19.43 8.91 -3.49
C VAL A 69 -18.25 7.96 -3.35
N LEU A 70 -18.01 7.41 -2.15
CA LEU A 70 -17.00 6.38 -1.95
C LEU A 70 -17.27 5.14 -2.82
N ASP A 71 -18.54 4.75 -2.98
CA ASP A 71 -18.91 3.65 -3.87
C ASP A 71 -18.52 3.91 -5.33
N VAL A 72 -18.76 5.13 -5.82
CA VAL A 72 -18.35 5.54 -7.18
C VAL A 72 -16.84 5.45 -7.35
N PHE A 73 -16.08 5.84 -6.33
CA PHE A 73 -14.61 5.84 -6.35
C PHE A 73 -14.05 4.42 -6.35
N LEU A 74 -14.61 3.54 -5.52
CA LEU A 74 -14.25 2.13 -5.46
C LEU A 74 -14.60 1.41 -6.75
N GLN A 75 -15.82 1.59 -7.25
CA GLN A 75 -16.26 1.04 -8.54
C GLN A 75 -15.37 1.54 -9.68
N GLY A 76 -15.07 2.84 -9.70
CA GLY A 76 -14.18 3.48 -10.68
C GLY A 76 -12.74 2.96 -10.63
N SER A 77 -12.31 2.44 -9.49
CA SER A 77 -11.04 1.75 -9.31
C SER A 77 -11.12 0.23 -9.55
N GLY A 78 -12.26 -0.28 -10.03
CA GLY A 78 -12.47 -1.70 -10.28
C GLY A 78 -12.59 -2.54 -9.01
N ILE A 79 -13.12 -1.96 -7.92
CA ILE A 79 -13.49 -2.65 -6.69
C ILE A 79 -15.01 -2.60 -6.55
N GLU A 80 -15.65 -3.73 -6.83
CA GLU A 80 -17.08 -3.89 -6.61
C GLU A 80 -17.36 -4.05 -5.12
N THR A 81 -18.31 -3.28 -4.59
CA THR A 81 -18.65 -3.26 -3.17
C THR A 81 -20.14 -3.39 -2.89
N CYS A 82 -20.44 -3.90 -1.71
CA CYS A 82 -21.72 -3.71 -1.02
C CYS A 82 -21.46 -2.83 0.19
N ILE A 83 -22.26 -1.77 0.34
CA ILE A 83 -22.12 -0.83 1.46
C ILE A 83 -23.31 -1.00 2.42
N TYR A 84 -22.99 -1.21 3.69
CA TYR A 84 -23.92 -1.06 4.80
C TYR A 84 -23.81 0.35 5.36
N GLU A 85 -24.92 1.08 5.38
CA GLU A 85 -25.02 2.40 6.01
C GLU A 85 -25.64 2.23 7.40
N GLY A 86 -24.87 2.56 8.44
CA GLY A 86 -25.36 2.61 9.81
C GLY A 86 -26.40 3.70 10.01
N GLU A 87 -27.21 3.56 11.06
CA GLU A 87 -28.17 4.60 11.41
C GLU A 87 -27.46 5.86 11.94
N TYR A 88 -28.07 7.03 11.74
CA TYR A 88 -27.55 8.29 12.25
C TYR A 88 -27.37 8.22 13.78
N ASP A 89 -26.18 8.61 14.26
CA ASP A 89 -25.80 8.53 15.69
C ASP A 89 -25.93 7.11 16.28
N GLY A 90 -25.87 6.11 15.38
CA GLY A 90 -26.15 4.70 15.67
C GLY A 90 -24.91 3.85 15.95
N ILE A 91 -23.70 4.43 15.98
CA ILE A 91 -22.44 3.67 16.12
C ILE A 91 -22.52 2.67 17.28
N ASN A 92 -22.97 3.11 18.45
CA ASN A 92 -23.08 2.24 19.62
C ASN A 92 -24.12 1.14 19.45
N MET A 93 -25.28 1.46 18.87
CA MET A 93 -26.35 0.48 18.66
C MET A 93 -25.91 -0.61 17.69
N ASP A 94 -25.24 -0.22 16.60
CA ASP A 94 -24.74 -1.17 15.60
C ASP A 94 -23.58 -2.02 16.13
N VAL A 95 -22.65 -1.44 16.91
CA VAL A 95 -21.42 -2.11 17.34
C VAL A 95 -21.59 -2.94 18.61
N LEU A 96 -22.37 -2.49 19.59
CA LEU A 96 -22.47 -3.17 20.89
C LEU A 96 -23.50 -4.31 20.91
N ASP A 97 -24.46 -4.32 19.98
CA ASP A 97 -25.38 -5.44 19.80
C ASP A 97 -24.82 -6.46 18.80
N GLU A 98 -24.34 -7.61 19.30
CA GLU A 98 -23.82 -8.70 18.46
C GLU A 98 -24.89 -9.33 17.53
N HIS A 99 -26.17 -9.01 17.72
CA HIS A 99 -27.27 -9.41 16.83
C HIS A 99 -27.65 -8.35 15.80
N SER A 100 -26.99 -7.19 15.78
CA SER A 100 -27.30 -6.11 14.87
C SER A 100 -27.10 -6.49 13.40
N LYS A 101 -27.64 -5.68 12.50
CA LYS A 101 -27.46 -5.87 11.05
C LYS A 101 -25.99 -5.76 10.64
N LEU A 102 -25.16 -5.03 11.38
CA LEU A 102 -23.72 -4.93 11.15
C LEU A 102 -23.04 -6.31 11.23
N TYR A 103 -23.30 -7.07 12.30
CA TYR A 103 -22.70 -8.41 12.49
C TYR A 103 -23.24 -9.42 11.47
N GLN A 104 -24.51 -9.29 11.09
CA GLN A 104 -25.10 -10.12 10.03
C GLN A 104 -24.48 -9.82 8.66
N PHE A 105 -24.12 -8.56 8.41
CA PHE A 105 -23.49 -8.09 7.18
C PHE A 105 -22.04 -8.59 7.02
N LYS A 106 -21.34 -8.89 8.13
CA LYS A 106 -19.95 -9.42 8.12
C LYS A 106 -18.99 -8.56 7.27
N PRO A 107 -18.84 -7.27 7.59
CA PRO A 107 -17.97 -6.38 6.81
C PRO A 107 -16.51 -6.84 6.82
N GLU A 108 -15.81 -6.60 5.72
CA GLU A 108 -14.34 -6.68 5.63
C GLU A 108 -13.70 -5.38 6.14
N ILE A 109 -14.41 -4.24 5.99
CA ILE A 109 -13.96 -2.92 6.44
C ILE A 109 -15.12 -2.23 7.16
N VAL A 110 -14.85 -1.69 8.35
CA VAL A 110 -15.74 -0.79 9.08
C VAL A 110 -15.12 0.61 9.08
N ILE A 111 -15.81 1.58 8.49
CA ILE A 111 -15.47 2.99 8.54
C ILE A 111 -16.22 3.64 9.70
N LEU A 112 -15.48 4.23 10.64
CA LEU A 112 -16.00 5.00 11.77
C LEU A 112 -15.73 6.48 11.51
N MET A 113 -16.79 7.21 11.19
CA MET A 113 -16.76 8.66 10.95
C MET A 113 -17.21 9.40 12.21
N THR A 114 -16.23 9.86 12.99
CA THR A 114 -16.46 10.62 14.22
C THR A 114 -16.26 12.12 14.00
N HIS A 115 -16.82 12.91 14.90
CA HIS A 115 -16.80 14.37 14.84
C HIS A 115 -16.56 14.95 16.25
N SER A 116 -16.12 16.21 16.33
CA SER A 116 -15.73 16.83 17.62
C SER A 116 -16.82 16.84 18.73
N PRO A 117 -18.14 16.89 18.46
CA PRO A 117 -19.20 16.73 19.45
C PRO A 117 -19.27 15.34 20.10
N ASP A 118 -18.60 14.34 19.54
CA ASP A 118 -18.49 12.99 20.14
C ASP A 118 -17.49 12.98 21.32
N ILE A 119 -16.80 14.10 21.54
CA ILE A 119 -15.93 14.30 22.69
C ILE A 119 -16.80 14.81 23.84
N HIS A 120 -17.00 13.95 24.83
CA HIS A 120 -17.89 14.22 25.97
C HIS A 120 -17.13 14.65 27.23
N TYR A 121 -15.85 14.31 27.30
CA TYR A 121 -14.99 14.64 28.44
C TYR A 121 -13.98 15.71 28.01
N PHE A 122 -14.21 16.95 28.44
CA PHE A 122 -13.23 18.03 28.31
C PHE A 122 -12.68 18.41 29.69
N PRO A 123 -11.38 18.65 29.83
CA PRO A 123 -10.81 19.15 31.08
C PRO A 123 -11.33 20.56 31.38
N GLU A 124 -11.43 20.87 32.67
CA GLU A 124 -11.80 22.21 33.14
C GLU A 124 -10.60 23.17 33.05
N LEU A 125 -10.86 24.48 33.15
CA LEU A 125 -9.79 25.47 33.21
C LEU A 125 -8.90 25.20 34.43
N LEU A 126 -7.58 25.25 34.21
CA LEU A 126 -6.55 24.98 35.23
C LEU A 126 -6.51 23.52 35.73
N SER A 127 -7.11 22.57 35.02
CA SER A 127 -6.92 21.14 35.31
C SER A 127 -5.44 20.76 35.34
N SER A 128 -5.04 19.93 36.31
CA SER A 128 -3.70 19.36 36.38
C SER A 128 -3.45 18.36 35.25
N GLU A 129 -2.20 18.01 35.00
CA GLU A 129 -1.85 16.98 34.01
C GLU A 129 -2.51 15.63 34.31
N GLU A 130 -2.63 15.27 35.59
CA GLU A 130 -3.32 14.07 36.04
C GLU A 130 -4.82 14.09 35.65
N GLN A 131 -5.51 15.20 35.93
CA GLN A 131 -6.92 15.36 35.56
C GLN A 131 -7.15 15.34 34.05
N ILE A 132 -6.24 15.93 33.28
CA ILE A 132 -6.29 15.90 31.81
C ILE A 132 -6.09 14.46 31.31
N ASN A 133 -5.13 13.72 31.87
CA ASN A 133 -4.89 12.33 31.53
C ASN A 133 -6.09 11.45 31.88
N ASP A 134 -6.74 11.69 33.02
CA ASP A 134 -7.97 10.98 33.39
C ASP A 134 -9.08 11.25 32.38
N ALA A 135 -9.30 12.50 31.97
CA ALA A 135 -10.28 12.83 30.94
C ALA A 135 -9.98 12.12 29.60
N LEU A 136 -8.71 12.10 29.18
CA LEU A 136 -8.26 11.37 27.98
C LEU A 136 -8.57 9.88 28.10
N GLN A 137 -8.24 9.25 29.24
CA GLN A 137 -8.45 7.82 29.44
C GLN A 137 -9.93 7.44 29.45
N HIS A 138 -10.80 8.29 30.01
CA HIS A 138 -12.25 8.10 29.94
C HIS A 138 -12.77 8.21 28.50
N GLN A 139 -12.34 9.23 27.75
CA GLN A 139 -12.72 9.37 26.34
C GLN A 139 -12.19 8.21 25.49
N MET A 140 -10.96 7.74 25.74
CA MET A 140 -10.34 6.63 25.03
C MET A 140 -10.97 5.27 25.36
N ALA A 141 -11.52 5.10 26.56
CA ALA A 141 -12.23 3.86 26.92
C ALA A 141 -13.40 3.57 25.97
N TYR A 142 -14.08 4.61 25.50
CA TYR A 142 -15.13 4.49 24.48
C TYR A 142 -14.60 3.86 23.18
N TYR A 143 -13.55 4.43 22.60
CA TYR A 143 -12.97 3.94 21.33
C TYR A 143 -12.34 2.56 21.46
N ARG A 144 -11.62 2.30 22.56
CA ARG A 144 -11.10 0.96 22.87
C ARG A 144 -12.22 -0.08 22.90
N ASN A 145 -13.36 0.26 23.48
CA ASN A 145 -14.50 -0.65 23.55
C ASN A 145 -15.12 -0.91 22.16
N LEU A 146 -15.27 0.13 21.33
CA LEU A 146 -15.74 -0.03 19.94
C LEU A 146 -14.81 -0.91 19.12
N TRP A 147 -13.50 -0.62 19.16
CA TRP A 147 -12.51 -1.40 18.41
C TRP A 147 -12.47 -2.85 18.86
N ALA A 148 -12.55 -3.11 20.17
CA ALA A 148 -12.58 -4.47 20.71
C ALA A 148 -13.81 -5.25 20.25
N HIS A 149 -14.99 -4.62 20.17
CA HIS A 149 -16.22 -5.28 19.70
C HIS A 149 -16.16 -5.59 18.21
N ILE A 150 -15.78 -4.62 17.39
CA ILE A 150 -15.63 -4.81 15.94
C ILE A 150 -14.52 -5.83 15.65
N GLY A 151 -13.42 -5.80 16.41
CA GLY A 151 -12.31 -6.74 16.31
C GLY A 151 -12.66 -8.20 16.62
N LYS A 152 -13.83 -8.49 17.21
CA LYS A 152 -14.35 -9.87 17.33
C LYS A 152 -14.78 -10.43 15.98
N MET A 153 -15.10 -9.58 15.01
CA MET A 153 -15.44 -10.00 13.64
C MET A 153 -14.15 -10.44 12.95
N SER A 154 -14.05 -11.73 12.60
CA SER A 154 -12.88 -12.28 11.91
C SER A 154 -12.61 -11.52 10.61
N ASP A 155 -11.35 -11.12 10.42
CA ASP A 155 -10.83 -10.49 9.20
C ASP A 155 -11.35 -9.07 8.89
N CYS A 156 -11.93 -8.37 9.88
CA CYS A 156 -12.39 -6.99 9.71
C CYS A 156 -11.30 -5.96 10.00
N GLN A 157 -11.09 -5.00 9.08
CA GLN A 157 -10.28 -3.79 9.30
C GLN A 157 -11.17 -2.63 9.76
N ILE A 158 -10.63 -1.71 10.55
CA ILE A 158 -11.32 -0.49 10.99
C ILE A 158 -10.59 0.72 10.44
N MET A 159 -11.33 1.64 9.83
CA MET A 159 -10.85 2.96 9.43
C MET A 159 -11.54 4.01 10.29
N GLN A 160 -10.80 4.56 11.26
CA GLN A 160 -11.30 5.51 12.24
C GLN A 160 -10.82 6.92 11.90
N THR A 161 -11.73 7.87 11.66
CA THR A 161 -11.32 9.28 11.53
C THR A 161 -10.80 9.82 12.85
N ASN A 162 -9.77 10.67 12.80
CA ASN A 162 -9.41 11.51 13.95
C ASN A 162 -10.34 12.73 14.06
N PHE A 163 -10.08 13.63 15.02
CA PHE A 163 -10.91 14.81 15.24
C PHE A 163 -10.29 16.06 14.63
N VAL A 164 -11.08 16.77 13.83
CA VAL A 164 -10.69 18.10 13.36
C VAL A 164 -10.71 19.09 14.52
N VAL A 165 -9.58 19.75 14.78
CA VAL A 165 -9.46 20.78 15.81
C VAL A 165 -10.27 22.02 15.36
N PRO A 166 -11.33 22.43 16.07
CA PRO A 166 -12.18 23.55 15.67
C PRO A 166 -11.42 24.88 15.63
N MET A 167 -11.93 25.82 14.82
CA MET A 167 -11.36 27.17 14.71
C MET A 167 -11.72 28.09 15.88
N HIS A 168 -12.83 27.81 16.57
CA HIS A 168 -13.28 28.61 17.69
C HIS A 168 -12.42 28.32 18.92
N ARG A 169 -11.84 29.38 19.50
CA ARG A 169 -11.01 29.30 20.70
C ARG A 169 -11.62 30.14 21.81
N ALA A 170 -11.92 29.51 22.94
CA ALA A 170 -12.45 30.19 24.11
C ALA A 170 -11.40 31.08 24.79
N LEU A 171 -10.12 30.67 24.75
CA LEU A 171 -9.01 31.42 25.38
C LEU A 171 -8.11 32.17 24.36
N GLY A 172 -8.51 32.24 23.09
CA GLY A 172 -7.71 32.88 22.04
C GLY A 172 -6.32 32.26 21.90
N ASN A 173 -5.26 33.07 21.90
CA ASN A 173 -3.87 32.60 21.76
C ASN A 173 -3.40 31.78 22.98
N MET A 174 -3.99 31.97 24.15
CA MET A 174 -3.57 31.26 25.37
C MET A 174 -3.79 29.75 25.25
N GLU A 175 -4.74 29.30 24.42
CA GLU A 175 -4.94 27.86 24.21
C GLU A 175 -3.67 27.13 23.77
N ALA A 176 -2.79 27.79 23.00
CA ALA A 176 -1.55 27.17 22.55
C ALA A 176 -0.61 26.76 23.71
N GLY A 177 -0.69 27.46 24.85
CA GLY A 177 0.18 27.23 26.01
C GLY A 177 -0.39 26.32 27.09
N TYR A 178 -1.65 25.88 26.97
CA TYR A 178 -2.32 25.11 28.02
C TYR A 178 -2.90 23.80 27.49
N SER A 179 -2.51 22.68 28.10
CA SER A 179 -2.98 21.34 27.73
C SER A 179 -4.48 21.13 28.04
N PHE A 180 -5.03 21.82 29.04
CA PHE A 180 -6.47 21.78 29.35
C PHE A 180 -7.32 22.57 28.33
N SER A 181 -6.71 23.34 27.43
CA SER A 181 -7.49 24.07 26.43
C SER A 181 -8.16 23.11 25.46
N GLN A 182 -9.31 23.52 24.91
CA GLN A 182 -10.06 22.69 23.97
C GLN A 182 -9.19 22.26 22.77
N SER A 183 -8.45 23.20 22.17
CA SER A 183 -7.59 22.89 21.02
C SER A 183 -6.49 21.88 21.35
N ASN A 184 -5.78 22.05 22.48
CA ASN A 184 -4.69 21.15 22.85
C ASN A 184 -5.20 19.80 23.34
N TYR A 185 -6.33 19.77 24.04
CA TYR A 185 -6.94 18.51 24.45
C TYR A 185 -7.33 17.65 23.24
N ILE A 186 -7.93 18.23 22.20
CA ILE A 186 -8.27 17.48 20.96
C ILE A 186 -7.00 16.97 20.28
N ARG A 187 -5.92 17.77 20.25
CA ARG A 187 -4.62 17.31 19.72
C ARG A 187 -4.05 16.15 20.53
N LEU A 188 -4.12 16.20 21.86
CA LEU A 188 -3.72 15.10 22.74
C LEU A 188 -4.57 13.86 22.49
N LEU A 189 -5.88 14.01 22.32
CA LEU A 189 -6.78 12.91 22.01
C LEU A 189 -6.46 12.26 20.65
N ASN A 190 -6.17 13.06 19.61
CA ASN A 190 -5.74 12.53 18.32
C ASN A 190 -4.44 11.74 18.42
N LEU A 191 -3.48 12.22 19.21
CA LEU A 191 -2.24 11.49 19.48
C LEU A 191 -2.50 10.19 20.25
N GLU A 192 -3.39 10.21 21.25
CA GLU A 192 -3.72 9.02 22.03
C GLU A 192 -4.49 7.98 21.21
N LEU A 193 -5.40 8.41 20.32
CA LEU A 193 -6.04 7.55 19.32
C LEU A 193 -5.00 6.83 18.47
N ALA A 194 -4.03 7.55 17.93
CA ALA A 194 -2.96 6.95 17.14
C ALA A 194 -2.12 5.98 17.99
N LYS A 195 -1.83 6.31 19.24
CA LYS A 195 -0.99 5.49 20.13
C LYS A 195 -1.66 4.19 20.60
N GLU A 196 -2.94 4.23 20.98
CA GLU A 196 -3.65 3.07 21.54
C GLU A 196 -4.31 2.18 20.48
N ARG A 197 -4.31 2.58 19.20
CA ARG A 197 -4.97 1.81 18.13
C ARG A 197 -4.39 0.38 18.01
N PRO A 198 -5.25 -0.66 17.94
CA PRO A 198 -4.83 -1.99 17.52
C PRO A 198 -4.33 -2.02 16.07
N LYS A 199 -3.59 -3.07 15.69
CA LYS A 199 -3.03 -3.23 14.32
C LYS A 199 -4.10 -3.24 13.21
N TYR A 200 -5.30 -3.73 13.52
CA TYR A 200 -6.44 -3.76 12.58
C TYR A 200 -7.19 -2.42 12.52
N VAL A 201 -6.69 -1.36 13.16
CA VAL A 201 -7.28 -0.02 13.16
C VAL A 201 -6.33 0.97 12.50
N THR A 202 -6.79 1.57 11.41
CA THR A 202 -6.11 2.66 10.71
C THR A 202 -6.75 3.98 11.08
N ILE A 203 -5.95 4.98 11.46
CA ILE A 203 -6.44 6.33 11.71
C ILE A 203 -6.43 7.11 10.41
N ILE A 204 -7.58 7.64 10.03
CA ILE A 204 -7.78 8.50 8.86
C ILE A 204 -7.65 9.96 9.30
N ASP A 205 -6.60 10.65 8.84
CA ASP A 205 -6.25 12.00 9.30
C ASP A 205 -7.08 13.09 8.60
N VAL A 206 -8.32 13.26 9.07
CA VAL A 206 -9.21 14.32 8.59
C VAL A 206 -8.83 15.71 9.12
N ASP A 207 -8.07 15.81 10.23
CA ASP A 207 -7.54 17.10 10.70
C ASP A 207 -6.46 17.65 9.76
N TYR A 208 -5.62 16.77 9.20
CA TYR A 208 -4.69 17.13 8.12
C TYR A 208 -5.47 17.63 6.90
N LEU A 209 -6.46 16.87 6.42
CA LEU A 209 -7.24 17.28 5.24
C LEU A 209 -7.93 18.63 5.46
N ALA A 210 -8.55 18.83 6.63
CA ALA A 210 -9.16 20.10 7.02
C ALA A 210 -8.13 21.24 7.07
N SER A 211 -6.88 20.96 7.43
CA SER A 211 -5.79 21.93 7.42
C SER A 211 -5.37 22.28 5.99
N ALA A 212 -5.24 21.29 5.11
CA ALA A 212 -4.85 21.46 3.71
C ALA A 212 -5.86 22.30 2.91
N VAL A 213 -7.16 21.98 3.04
CA VAL A 213 -8.22 22.73 2.33
C VAL A 213 -8.59 24.06 3.01
N GLY A 214 -8.13 24.22 4.26
CA GLY A 214 -8.39 25.37 5.11
C GLY A 214 -9.58 25.16 6.06
N LYS A 215 -9.29 25.15 7.37
CA LYS A 215 -10.28 24.88 8.43
C LYS A 215 -11.47 25.84 8.48
N LYS A 216 -11.35 27.03 7.89
CA LYS A 216 -12.47 27.98 7.76
C LYS A 216 -13.54 27.51 6.76
N ARG A 217 -13.11 26.79 5.72
CA ARG A 217 -14.02 26.25 4.69
C ARG A 217 -14.53 24.87 5.08
N TRP A 218 -13.73 24.12 5.86
CA TRP A 218 -14.01 22.73 6.22
C TRP A 218 -15.39 22.47 6.82
N PHE A 219 -15.88 23.34 7.72
CA PHE A 219 -17.12 23.07 8.46
C PHE A 219 -18.20 24.12 8.18
N ASP A 220 -19.39 23.65 7.78
CA ASP A 220 -20.58 24.46 7.64
C ASP A 220 -21.55 24.19 8.80
N TYR A 221 -21.59 25.12 9.76
CA TYR A 221 -22.51 25.05 10.90
C TYR A 221 -23.98 25.07 10.50
N SER A 222 -24.35 25.82 9.46
CA SER A 222 -25.73 25.87 8.98
C SER A 222 -26.14 24.51 8.40
N ALA A 223 -25.31 23.92 7.54
CA ALA A 223 -25.54 22.57 7.04
C ALA A 223 -25.57 21.52 8.15
N TYR A 224 -24.67 21.61 9.14
CA TYR A 224 -24.68 20.72 10.30
C TYR A 224 -25.99 20.83 11.10
N PHE A 225 -26.50 22.04 11.36
CA PHE A 225 -27.76 22.17 12.12
C PHE A 225 -28.99 21.72 11.33
N LEU A 226 -28.98 21.87 10.00
CA LEU A 226 -30.11 21.48 9.15
C LEU A 226 -30.12 19.99 8.80
N THR A 227 -28.95 19.41 8.52
CA THR A 227 -28.80 18.09 7.90
C THR A 227 -27.78 17.21 8.59
N LYS A 228 -27.15 17.68 9.67
CA LYS A 228 -26.07 16.98 10.37
C LYS A 228 -24.94 16.56 9.45
N SER A 229 -24.52 17.45 8.54
CA SER A 229 -23.33 17.23 7.71
C SER A 229 -22.05 17.44 8.54
N GLY A 230 -21.15 16.46 8.59
CA GLY A 230 -19.93 16.50 9.43
C GLY A 230 -18.80 17.36 8.87
N PHE A 231 -18.89 17.76 7.61
CA PHE A 231 -17.97 18.67 6.92
C PHE A 231 -18.70 19.31 5.73
N HIS A 232 -18.09 20.33 5.12
CA HIS A 232 -18.66 21.05 3.99
C HIS A 232 -18.71 20.15 2.75
N VAL A 233 -19.88 20.11 2.10
CA VAL A 233 -20.18 19.14 1.03
C VAL A 233 -19.21 19.20 -0.15
N ASP A 234 -18.64 20.37 -0.46
CA ASP A 234 -17.63 20.51 -1.52
C ASP A 234 -16.40 19.61 -1.32
N PHE A 235 -16.07 19.21 -0.09
CA PHE A 235 -14.92 18.34 0.20
C PHE A 235 -15.27 16.85 0.21
N LEU A 236 -16.46 16.49 -0.25
CA LEU A 236 -16.91 15.09 -0.29
C LEU A 236 -16.00 14.22 -1.17
N GLY A 237 -15.51 14.78 -2.29
CA GLY A 237 -14.55 14.10 -3.16
C GLY A 237 -13.21 13.87 -2.47
N ASP A 238 -12.69 14.86 -1.76
CA ASP A 238 -11.42 14.77 -1.05
C ASP A 238 -11.48 13.74 0.10
N VAL A 239 -12.56 13.77 0.89
CA VAL A 239 -12.77 12.79 1.96
C VAL A 239 -12.89 11.38 1.37
N ALA A 240 -13.69 11.19 0.31
CA ALA A 240 -13.81 9.88 -0.34
C ALA A 240 -12.48 9.39 -0.92
N PHE A 241 -11.64 10.29 -1.46
CA PHE A 241 -10.32 9.96 -1.96
C PHE A 241 -9.38 9.47 -0.85
N LEU A 242 -9.40 10.13 0.31
CA LEU A 242 -8.60 9.73 1.47
C LEU A 242 -8.90 8.27 1.88
N PHE A 243 -10.17 7.88 1.94
CA PHE A 243 -10.55 6.49 2.21
C PHE A 243 -10.22 5.55 1.06
N LEU A 244 -10.42 5.97 -0.19
CA LEU A 244 -10.06 5.16 -1.37
C LEU A 244 -8.58 4.76 -1.34
N SER A 245 -7.68 5.73 -1.11
CA SER A 245 -6.23 5.51 -1.10
C SER A 245 -5.83 4.44 -0.07
N GLU A 246 -6.42 4.50 1.13
CA GLU A 246 -6.20 3.49 2.18
C GLU A 246 -6.77 2.12 1.81
N ILE A 247 -7.99 2.06 1.24
CA ILE A 247 -8.58 0.79 0.82
C ILE A 247 -7.73 0.13 -0.29
N LEU A 248 -7.21 0.93 -1.23
CA LEU A 248 -6.30 0.44 -2.27
C LEU A 248 -5.00 -0.09 -1.66
N ALA A 249 -4.45 0.60 -0.66
CA ALA A 249 -3.25 0.18 0.06
C ALA A 249 -3.47 -1.16 0.79
N ILE A 250 -4.58 -1.32 1.52
CA ILE A 250 -4.97 -2.57 2.19
C ILE A 250 -5.14 -3.72 1.18
N LYS A 251 -5.68 -3.44 -0.01
CA LYS A 251 -5.79 -4.44 -1.10
C LYS A 251 -4.45 -4.73 -1.81
N GLY A 252 -3.34 -4.15 -1.34
CA GLY A 252 -2.00 -4.36 -1.88
C GLY A 252 -1.78 -3.68 -3.23
N ARG A 253 -2.64 -2.73 -3.62
CA ARG A 253 -2.50 -1.91 -4.84
C ARG A 253 -1.66 -0.67 -4.54
N ILE A 254 -0.42 -0.92 -4.11
CA ILE A 254 0.54 0.14 -3.74
C ILE A 254 1.47 0.49 -4.91
N ARG A 255 1.81 1.77 -5.04
CA ARG A 255 2.92 2.20 -5.89
C ARG A 255 4.23 2.13 -5.11
N LYS A 256 5.31 1.88 -5.83
CA LYS A 256 6.63 1.55 -5.26
C LYS A 256 7.76 2.36 -5.86
N CYS A 257 7.59 2.88 -7.07
CA CYS A 257 8.65 3.57 -7.79
C CYS A 257 8.14 4.88 -8.39
N LEU A 258 8.94 5.93 -8.17
CA LEU A 258 8.81 7.24 -8.79
C LEU A 258 9.80 7.33 -9.95
N VAL A 259 9.27 7.41 -11.16
CA VAL A 259 10.02 7.62 -12.40
C VAL A 259 9.98 9.11 -12.73
N LEU A 260 11.15 9.73 -12.80
CA LEU A 260 11.32 11.16 -12.94
C LEU A 260 11.94 11.49 -14.29
N ASP A 261 11.39 12.49 -14.96
CA ASP A 261 12.15 13.25 -15.94
C ASP A 261 13.25 14.10 -15.27
N LEU A 262 14.14 14.71 -16.08
CA LEU A 262 15.23 15.54 -15.59
C LEU A 262 15.02 17.02 -15.86
N ASP A 263 15.10 17.43 -17.12
CA ASP A 263 15.05 18.83 -17.54
C ASP A 263 13.68 19.45 -17.21
N ASN A 264 13.66 20.64 -16.63
CA ASN A 264 12.47 21.32 -16.09
C ASN A 264 11.63 20.51 -15.09
N THR A 265 12.15 19.37 -14.60
CA THR A 265 11.49 18.53 -13.60
C THR A 265 12.29 18.47 -12.31
N LEU A 266 13.57 18.10 -12.36
CA LEU A 266 14.48 18.09 -11.21
C LEU A 266 15.34 19.35 -11.11
N TRP A 267 15.48 20.09 -12.20
CA TRP A 267 16.13 21.41 -12.28
C TRP A 267 15.48 22.22 -13.39
N GLY A 268 15.66 23.54 -13.39
CA GLY A 268 15.20 24.35 -14.52
C GLY A 268 16.24 24.44 -15.64
N GLY A 269 15.78 24.50 -16.89
CA GLY A 269 16.65 24.53 -18.06
C GLY A 269 16.93 23.14 -18.63
N VAL A 270 17.68 23.12 -19.74
CA VAL A 270 17.96 21.91 -20.52
C VAL A 270 19.46 21.63 -20.47
N VAL A 271 19.86 20.56 -19.76
CA VAL A 271 21.27 20.28 -19.50
C VAL A 271 22.10 20.10 -20.77
N GLY A 272 21.50 19.56 -21.84
CA GLY A 272 22.14 19.40 -23.14
C GLY A 272 22.50 20.70 -23.84
N ASP A 273 21.74 21.77 -23.57
CA ASP A 273 21.91 23.09 -24.19
C ASP A 273 22.70 24.05 -23.28
N ASP A 274 22.33 24.07 -21.98
CA ASP A 274 22.84 25.02 -21.01
C ASP A 274 24.18 24.58 -20.39
N GLY A 275 24.38 23.26 -20.25
CA GLY A 275 25.47 22.66 -19.48
C GLY A 275 25.13 22.50 -17.99
N TYR A 276 25.82 21.57 -17.32
CA TYR A 276 25.55 21.21 -15.91
C TYR A 276 25.75 22.36 -14.90
N ASP A 277 26.53 23.37 -15.27
CA ASP A 277 26.87 24.53 -14.44
C ASP A 277 25.84 25.68 -14.54
N LYS A 278 24.92 25.61 -15.50
CA LYS A 278 23.94 26.68 -15.77
C LYS A 278 22.48 26.27 -15.58
N ILE A 279 22.21 25.00 -15.32
CA ILE A 279 20.88 24.56 -14.89
C ILE A 279 20.45 25.32 -13.62
N GLN A 280 19.16 25.60 -13.50
CA GLN A 280 18.59 26.37 -12.42
C GLN A 280 18.36 25.47 -11.20
N ILE A 281 19.37 25.39 -10.35
CA ILE A 281 19.32 24.65 -9.08
C ILE A 281 20.05 25.40 -7.94
N ASP A 282 20.45 26.66 -8.19
CA ASP A 282 21.13 27.52 -7.22
C ASP A 282 20.21 27.82 -6.01
N PRO A 283 20.63 27.51 -4.77
CA PRO A 283 19.87 27.80 -3.55
C PRO A 283 19.70 29.31 -3.27
N HIS A 284 20.32 30.19 -4.04
CA HIS A 284 20.20 31.65 -3.92
C HIS A 284 19.32 32.28 -5.02
N ASN A 285 18.65 31.45 -5.83
CA ASN A 285 17.71 31.86 -6.84
C ASN A 285 16.33 31.24 -6.57
N ALA A 286 15.25 32.05 -6.64
CA ALA A 286 13.90 31.58 -6.33
C ALA A 286 13.46 30.35 -7.16
N VAL A 287 13.84 30.30 -8.45
CA VAL A 287 13.52 29.13 -9.30
C VAL A 287 14.38 27.94 -8.90
N GLY A 288 15.68 28.14 -8.64
CA GLY A 288 16.55 27.07 -8.13
C GLY A 288 16.05 26.50 -6.79
N GLU A 289 15.63 27.35 -5.86
CA GLU A 289 15.02 26.96 -4.58
C GLU A 289 13.76 26.09 -4.77
N SER A 290 12.91 26.41 -5.76
CA SER A 290 11.70 25.63 -6.05
C SER A 290 12.00 24.19 -6.50
N TYR A 291 12.97 24.00 -7.40
CA TYR A 291 13.41 22.67 -7.80
C TYR A 291 14.11 21.92 -6.67
N ARG A 292 14.90 22.62 -5.85
CA ARG A 292 15.50 22.02 -4.65
C ARG A 292 14.45 21.58 -3.64
N TYR A 293 13.38 22.35 -3.46
CA TYR A 293 12.26 21.97 -2.60
C TYR A 293 11.62 20.66 -3.09
N PHE A 294 11.37 20.54 -4.40
CA PHE A 294 10.88 19.30 -4.99
C PHE A 294 11.89 18.14 -4.84
N GLN A 295 13.18 18.36 -5.10
CA GLN A 295 14.21 17.33 -4.89
C GLN A 295 14.27 16.86 -3.44
N GLN A 296 14.12 17.77 -2.46
CA GLN A 296 14.10 17.40 -1.05
C GLN A 296 12.88 16.54 -0.70
N TYR A 297 11.71 16.87 -1.24
CA TYR A 297 10.52 16.04 -1.09
C TYR A 297 10.73 14.64 -1.70
N VAL A 298 11.26 14.56 -2.93
CA VAL A 298 11.63 13.29 -3.58
C VAL A 298 12.67 12.51 -2.78
N LYS A 299 13.65 13.19 -2.18
CA LYS A 299 14.66 12.55 -1.31
C LYS A 299 14.01 11.92 -0.08
N ASN A 300 13.06 12.63 0.56
CA ASN A 300 12.31 12.07 1.69
C ASN A 300 11.50 10.84 1.27
N LEU A 301 10.93 10.82 0.05
CA LEU A 301 10.28 9.63 -0.52
C LEU A 301 11.26 8.46 -0.65
N ARG A 302 12.47 8.72 -1.17
CA ARG A 302 13.54 7.72 -1.28
C ARG A 302 13.93 7.17 0.08
N ASP A 303 14.12 8.04 1.06
CA ASP A 303 14.56 7.65 2.40
C ASP A 303 13.50 6.85 3.16
N ARG A 304 12.20 7.00 2.83
CA ARG A 304 11.15 6.09 3.29
C ARG A 304 11.03 4.78 2.48
N GLY A 305 11.82 4.60 1.42
CA GLY A 305 11.88 3.34 0.65
C GLY A 305 11.27 3.38 -0.75
N VAL A 306 10.80 4.54 -1.23
CA VAL A 306 10.32 4.69 -2.62
C VAL A 306 11.50 4.54 -3.56
N ILE A 307 11.34 3.73 -4.60
CA ILE A 307 12.38 3.50 -5.59
C ILE A 307 12.41 4.69 -6.55
N LEU A 308 13.55 5.33 -6.72
CA LEU A 308 13.69 6.37 -7.74
C LEU A 308 14.26 5.79 -9.03
N ALA A 309 13.71 6.21 -10.16
CA ALA A 309 14.26 5.93 -11.48
C ALA A 309 14.22 7.18 -12.35
N VAL A 310 15.15 7.28 -13.31
CA VAL A 310 15.16 8.36 -14.31
C VAL A 310 14.64 7.83 -15.64
N CYS A 311 13.77 8.61 -16.29
CA CYS A 311 13.33 8.40 -17.67
C CYS A 311 13.35 9.74 -18.41
N SER A 312 14.47 10.05 -19.05
CA SER A 312 14.70 11.37 -19.67
C SER A 312 15.16 11.28 -21.12
N LYS A 313 14.86 12.34 -21.88
CA LYS A 313 15.31 12.51 -23.27
C LYS A 313 16.61 13.31 -23.33
N ASN A 314 17.72 12.65 -22.98
CA ASN A 314 19.06 13.22 -23.04
C ASN A 314 20.08 12.17 -23.52
N GLU A 315 21.29 12.63 -23.79
CA GLU A 315 22.47 11.76 -23.85
C GLU A 315 22.90 11.38 -22.42
N GLU A 316 23.22 10.10 -22.18
CA GLU A 316 23.36 9.55 -20.83
C GLU A 316 24.51 10.18 -20.04
N GLU A 317 25.67 10.39 -20.67
CA GLU A 317 26.80 11.02 -19.99
C GLU A 317 26.46 12.45 -19.57
N THR A 318 25.84 13.23 -20.47
CA THR A 318 25.40 14.61 -20.22
C THR A 318 24.37 14.68 -19.08
N ALA A 319 23.38 13.78 -19.07
CA ALA A 319 22.35 13.72 -18.04
C ALA A 319 22.91 13.42 -16.63
N LYS A 320 24.04 12.72 -16.54
CA LYS A 320 24.70 12.39 -15.27
C LYS A 320 25.54 13.54 -14.69
N GLN A 321 26.01 14.46 -15.53
CA GLN A 321 26.94 15.52 -15.11
C GLN A 321 26.40 16.40 -13.97
N PRO A 322 25.13 16.85 -13.96
CA PRO A 322 24.58 17.59 -12.83
C PRO A 322 24.76 16.86 -11.50
N PHE A 323 24.42 15.58 -11.45
CA PHE A 323 24.51 14.77 -10.22
C PHE A 323 25.94 14.54 -9.75
N GLU A 324 26.91 14.50 -10.67
CA GLU A 324 28.33 14.25 -10.37
C GLU A 324 29.10 15.52 -10.01
N LYS A 325 28.78 16.64 -10.67
CA LYS A 325 29.62 17.85 -10.67
C LYS A 325 28.96 19.05 -10.01
N ASN A 326 27.63 19.13 -9.99
CA ASN A 326 26.93 20.28 -9.43
C ASN A 326 26.73 20.07 -7.91
N PRO A 327 27.36 20.89 -7.04
CA PRO A 327 27.28 20.74 -5.60
C PRO A 327 25.87 21.00 -5.05
N ASP A 328 25.04 21.75 -5.80
CA ASP A 328 23.71 22.14 -5.37
C ASP A 328 22.65 21.05 -5.59
N MET A 329 22.96 19.99 -6.33
CA MET A 329 22.06 18.83 -6.44
C MET A 329 21.87 18.17 -5.07
N ILE A 330 20.61 18.00 -4.64
CA ILE A 330 20.26 17.27 -3.42
C ILE A 330 20.27 15.77 -3.69
N LEU A 331 19.58 15.36 -4.77
CA LEU A 331 19.60 13.98 -5.24
C LEU A 331 20.98 13.65 -5.82
N LYS A 332 21.44 12.41 -5.59
CA LYS A 332 22.70 11.88 -6.11
C LYS A 332 22.43 10.68 -7.03
N LEU A 333 23.39 10.33 -7.90
CA LEU A 333 23.24 9.16 -8.78
C LEU A 333 22.96 7.86 -8.01
N SER A 334 23.49 7.73 -6.79
CA SER A 334 23.25 6.59 -5.90
C SER A 334 21.80 6.50 -5.39
N ASP A 335 21.02 7.57 -5.50
CA ASP A 335 19.61 7.57 -5.09
C ASP A 335 18.69 6.89 -6.12
N PHE A 336 19.16 6.72 -7.36
CA PHE A 336 18.37 6.14 -8.44
C PHE A 336 18.72 4.67 -8.67
N ALA A 337 17.71 3.80 -8.60
CA ALA A 337 17.82 2.36 -8.84
C ALA A 337 17.92 2.00 -10.32
N SER A 338 17.34 2.80 -11.22
CA SER A 338 17.51 2.72 -12.68
C SER A 338 17.72 4.13 -13.24
N PHE A 339 18.51 4.27 -14.29
CA PHE A 339 18.80 5.56 -14.92
C PHE A 339 18.75 5.41 -16.43
N MET A 340 17.60 5.75 -17.04
CA MET A 340 17.41 5.72 -18.49
C MET A 340 17.37 7.13 -19.05
N ALA A 341 18.48 7.54 -19.67
CA ALA A 341 18.60 8.78 -20.42
C ALA A 341 19.01 8.45 -21.86
N ASN A 342 18.04 8.52 -22.78
CA ASN A 342 18.24 8.23 -24.20
C ASN A 342 17.14 8.88 -25.04
N TRP A 343 17.20 8.75 -26.37
CA TRP A 343 16.23 9.35 -27.30
C TRP A 343 15.04 8.44 -27.67
N ASN A 344 14.87 7.30 -27.00
CA ASN A 344 13.70 6.45 -27.20
C ASN A 344 12.43 7.09 -26.60
N ASP A 345 11.26 6.55 -26.93
CA ASP A 345 10.02 7.03 -26.32
C ASP A 345 9.95 6.65 -24.82
N LYS A 346 9.42 7.56 -24.00
CA LYS A 346 9.39 7.39 -22.54
C LYS A 346 8.54 6.19 -22.11
N ALA A 347 7.49 5.84 -22.86
CA ALA A 347 6.67 4.67 -22.57
C ALA A 347 7.47 3.36 -22.72
N SER A 348 8.30 3.23 -23.75
CA SER A 348 9.20 2.07 -23.91
C SER A 348 10.24 2.02 -22.79
N ASN A 349 10.90 3.14 -22.47
CA ASN A 349 11.85 3.22 -21.37
C ASN A 349 11.20 2.85 -20.02
N ILE A 350 9.99 3.35 -19.72
CA ILE A 350 9.26 3.00 -18.49
C ILE A 350 8.99 1.48 -18.40
N ARG A 351 8.67 0.81 -19.52
CA ARG A 351 8.53 -0.66 -19.54
C ARG A 351 9.86 -1.36 -19.24
N GLU A 352 10.97 -0.81 -19.72
CA GLU A 352 12.31 -1.35 -19.45
C GLU A 352 12.69 -1.13 -17.99
N ILE A 353 12.42 0.04 -17.41
CA ILE A 353 12.60 0.33 -15.98
C ILE A 353 11.81 -0.68 -15.13
N ALA A 354 10.55 -0.93 -15.47
CA ALA A 354 9.73 -1.91 -14.76
C ALA A 354 10.37 -3.32 -14.79
N LYS A 355 10.92 -3.73 -15.94
CA LYS A 355 11.61 -5.01 -16.11
C LYS A 355 12.92 -5.06 -15.34
N GLU A 356 13.75 -4.02 -15.42
CA GLU A 356 15.03 -3.91 -14.70
C GLU A 356 14.81 -4.02 -13.19
N LEU A 357 13.80 -3.31 -12.67
CA LEU A 357 13.44 -3.31 -11.26
C LEU A 357 12.62 -4.53 -10.83
N ASN A 358 12.21 -5.39 -11.77
CA ASN A 358 11.34 -6.54 -11.55
C ASN A 358 10.05 -6.19 -10.76
N ILE A 359 9.38 -5.10 -11.16
CA ILE A 359 8.09 -4.67 -10.61
C ILE A 359 7.05 -4.50 -11.71
N GLY A 360 5.77 -4.54 -11.33
CA GLY A 360 4.68 -4.30 -12.27
C GLY A 360 4.60 -2.82 -12.66
N ILE A 361 4.15 -2.55 -13.89
CA ILE A 361 3.90 -1.19 -14.39
C ILE A 361 2.83 -0.48 -13.54
N ASP A 362 1.88 -1.24 -12.98
CA ASP A 362 0.88 -0.80 -12.00
C ASP A 362 1.48 -0.31 -10.67
N SER A 363 2.80 -0.51 -10.45
CA SER A 363 3.54 -0.01 -9.28
C SER A 363 4.32 1.27 -9.55
N LEU A 364 4.29 1.81 -10.78
CA LEU A 364 5.05 2.98 -11.18
C LEU A 364 4.22 4.27 -11.11
N VAL A 365 4.90 5.36 -10.78
CA VAL A 365 4.41 6.73 -10.84
C VAL A 365 5.35 7.50 -11.75
N PHE A 366 4.82 8.29 -12.68
CA PHE A 366 5.61 9.06 -13.63
C PHE A 366 5.36 10.55 -13.46
N VAL A 367 6.45 11.31 -13.41
CA VAL A 367 6.47 12.76 -13.22
C VAL A 367 7.36 13.39 -14.29
N ASP A 368 6.79 14.35 -15.01
CA ASP A 368 7.38 15.00 -16.19
C ASP A 368 6.70 16.37 -16.36
N ASP A 369 7.47 17.43 -16.62
CA ASP A 369 6.95 18.78 -16.83
C ASP A 369 6.17 18.90 -18.16
N ASN A 370 6.52 18.07 -19.14
CA ASN A 370 5.99 18.15 -20.49
C ASN A 370 4.61 17.45 -20.61
N PRO A 371 3.53 18.21 -20.84
CA PRO A 371 2.18 17.64 -20.93
C PRO A 371 2.01 16.64 -22.09
N ALA A 372 2.79 16.78 -23.18
CA ALA A 372 2.71 15.85 -24.30
C ALA A 372 3.32 14.48 -23.93
N GLU A 373 4.44 14.45 -23.21
CA GLU A 373 5.03 13.20 -22.72
C GLU A 373 4.11 12.53 -21.69
N ARG A 374 3.51 13.32 -20.78
CA ARG A 374 2.50 12.83 -19.83
C ARG A 374 1.33 12.13 -20.53
N GLU A 375 0.75 12.76 -21.55
CA GLU A 375 -0.39 12.19 -22.29
C GLU A 375 -0.01 10.93 -23.08
N LEU A 376 1.17 10.91 -23.70
CA LEU A 376 1.67 9.71 -24.39
C LEU A 376 1.82 8.54 -23.41
N VAL A 377 2.38 8.78 -22.22
CA VAL A 377 2.49 7.73 -21.19
C VAL A 377 1.11 7.27 -20.72
N LYS A 378 0.17 8.19 -20.45
CA LYS A 378 -1.22 7.84 -20.10
C LYS A 378 -1.89 6.96 -21.17
N GLN A 379 -1.67 7.26 -22.45
CA GLN A 379 -2.25 6.51 -23.56
C GLN A 379 -1.63 5.11 -23.74
N PHE A 380 -0.31 5.00 -23.68
CA PHE A 380 0.41 3.75 -23.96
C PHE A 380 0.59 2.85 -22.73
N LEU A 381 0.49 3.42 -21.53
CA LEU A 381 0.68 2.76 -20.24
C LEU A 381 -0.40 3.19 -19.22
N PRO A 382 -1.67 2.84 -19.44
CA PRO A 382 -2.79 3.29 -18.58
C PRO A 382 -2.69 2.82 -17.12
N ASP A 383 -1.87 1.80 -16.83
CA ASP A 383 -1.64 1.32 -15.47
C ASP A 383 -0.62 2.18 -14.70
N VAL A 384 0.19 3.02 -15.37
CA VAL A 384 1.11 3.97 -14.73
C VAL A 384 0.32 5.17 -14.22
N LEU A 385 0.53 5.55 -12.97
CA LEU A 385 -0.01 6.80 -12.44
C LEU A 385 0.86 7.95 -12.96
N VAL A 386 0.30 8.80 -13.79
CA VAL A 386 0.97 10.00 -14.31
C VAL A 386 0.47 11.20 -13.54
N VAL A 387 1.38 11.88 -12.84
CA VAL A 387 1.04 13.07 -12.04
C VAL A 387 0.93 14.28 -12.95
N ASP A 388 -0.18 15.00 -12.85
CA ASP A 388 -0.39 16.23 -13.60
C ASP A 388 0.33 17.38 -12.89
N LEU A 389 1.58 17.61 -13.28
CA LEU A 389 2.37 18.72 -12.75
C LEU A 389 1.80 20.08 -13.22
N PRO A 390 1.72 21.07 -12.31
CA PRO A 390 1.41 22.46 -12.65
C PRO A 390 2.56 23.11 -13.45
N GLU A 391 2.38 24.36 -13.87
CA GLU A 391 3.46 25.10 -14.55
C GLU A 391 4.54 25.57 -13.59
N ASP A 392 4.20 25.89 -12.34
CA ASP A 392 5.15 26.38 -11.33
C ASP A 392 5.83 25.22 -10.59
N PRO A 393 7.17 25.08 -10.64
CA PRO A 393 7.90 24.04 -9.92
C PRO A 393 7.74 24.10 -8.40
N ALA A 394 7.37 25.25 -7.84
CA ALA A 394 7.09 25.38 -6.41
C ALA A 394 5.90 24.51 -5.96
N GLU A 395 5.00 24.17 -6.88
CA GLU A 395 3.79 23.38 -6.62
C GLU A 395 3.98 21.88 -6.94
N TYR A 396 5.16 21.43 -7.41
CA TYR A 396 5.36 20.03 -7.83
C TYR A 396 5.27 19.04 -6.68
N ALA A 397 5.77 19.40 -5.49
CA ALA A 397 5.65 18.57 -4.31
C ALA A 397 4.19 18.41 -3.88
N ASP A 398 3.41 19.50 -3.91
CA ASP A 398 1.98 19.48 -3.57
C ASP A 398 1.17 18.66 -4.57
N ALA A 399 1.47 18.77 -5.87
CA ALA A 399 0.84 17.95 -6.89
C ALA A 399 1.12 16.44 -6.71
N LEU A 400 2.36 16.09 -6.35
CA LEU A 400 2.73 14.70 -6.10
C LEU A 400 2.11 14.16 -4.79
N GLU A 401 2.02 14.98 -3.74
CA GLU A 401 1.35 14.65 -2.48
C GLU A 401 -0.16 14.46 -2.68
N ALA A 402 -0.82 15.39 -3.40
CA ALA A 402 -2.25 15.36 -3.65
C ALA A 402 -2.69 14.13 -4.47
N ALA A 403 -1.81 13.58 -5.31
CA ALA A 403 -2.06 12.34 -6.02
C ALA A 403 -2.04 11.08 -5.11
N ALA A 404 -1.58 11.20 -3.86
CA ALA A 404 -1.42 10.14 -2.87
C ALA A 404 -0.84 8.80 -3.41
N PRO A 405 0.21 8.82 -4.26
CA PRO A 405 0.67 7.62 -4.97
C PRO A 405 1.23 6.53 -4.04
N PHE A 406 1.76 6.94 -2.89
CA PHE A 406 2.59 6.09 -2.03
C PHE A 406 1.94 5.88 -0.65
N GLU A 407 0.61 5.74 -0.62
CA GLU A 407 -0.13 5.38 0.60
C GLU A 407 0.21 3.95 1.01
N TRP A 408 0.98 3.80 2.09
CA TRP A 408 1.49 2.52 2.57
C TRP A 408 0.93 2.25 3.96
N VAL A 409 0.21 1.14 4.12
CA VAL A 409 -0.43 0.73 5.39
C VAL A 409 0.57 0.62 6.55
N GLU A 410 1.82 0.25 6.26
CA GLU A 410 2.86 0.11 7.27
C GLU A 410 4.24 0.34 6.66
N LEU A 411 5.03 1.17 7.33
CA LEU A 411 6.45 1.37 7.05
C LEU A 411 7.29 0.37 7.84
N THR A 412 8.07 -0.46 7.15
CA THR A 412 9.01 -1.38 7.80
C THR A 412 10.46 -1.02 7.59
N LYS A 413 11.34 -1.57 8.44
CA LYS A 413 12.79 -1.49 8.27
C LYS A 413 13.26 -2.05 6.92
N GLU A 414 12.56 -3.03 6.35
CA GLU A 414 12.88 -3.53 5.01
C GLU A 414 12.49 -2.52 3.92
N ASP A 415 11.39 -1.78 4.11
CA ASP A 415 11.01 -0.72 3.18
C ASP A 415 12.10 0.37 3.15
N LEU A 416 12.65 0.76 4.31
CA LEU A 416 13.78 1.72 4.38
C LEU A 416 15.04 1.22 3.64
N ASN A 417 15.35 -0.07 3.75
CA ASN A 417 16.52 -0.66 3.11
C ASN A 417 16.28 -1.05 1.63
N ARG A 418 15.07 -0.84 1.10
CA ARG A 418 14.69 -1.23 -0.26
C ARG A 418 15.49 -0.48 -1.32
N ALA A 419 15.74 0.81 -1.13
CA ALA A 419 16.53 1.62 -2.05
C ALA A 419 17.97 1.09 -2.13
N ASP A 420 18.58 0.78 -0.98
CA ASP A 420 19.97 0.31 -0.88
C ASP A 420 20.14 -1.10 -1.51
N SER A 421 19.10 -1.94 -1.47
CA SER A 421 19.08 -3.26 -2.13
C SER A 421 19.34 -3.17 -3.64
N TYR A 422 18.89 -2.11 -4.32
CA TYR A 422 19.07 -1.98 -5.77
C TYR A 422 20.49 -1.60 -6.17
N GLN A 423 21.19 -0.83 -5.33
CA GLN A 423 22.62 -0.60 -5.52
C GLN A 423 23.38 -1.94 -5.45
N ALA A 424 23.04 -2.77 -4.46
CA ALA A 424 23.57 -4.12 -4.36
C ALA A 424 23.15 -5.01 -5.55
N ASP A 425 21.93 -4.87 -6.10
CA ASP A 425 21.50 -5.59 -7.31
C ASP A 425 22.37 -5.21 -8.52
N ARG A 426 22.70 -3.92 -8.72
CA ARG A 426 23.62 -3.47 -9.78
C ARG A 426 25.03 -4.02 -9.61
N GLU A 427 25.56 -4.00 -8.39
CA GLU A 427 26.88 -4.60 -8.10
C GLU A 427 26.86 -6.11 -8.36
N ARG A 428 25.75 -6.79 -8.06
CA ARG A 428 25.54 -8.20 -8.38
C ARG A 428 25.42 -8.47 -9.87
N ALA A 429 24.80 -7.58 -10.65
CA ALA A 429 24.73 -7.69 -12.11
C ALA A 429 26.13 -7.56 -12.74
N LYS A 430 26.90 -6.54 -12.33
CA LYS A 430 28.32 -6.37 -12.74
C LYS A 430 29.17 -7.57 -12.35
N LEU A 431 28.95 -8.12 -11.16
CA LEU A 431 29.64 -9.33 -10.73
C LEU A 431 29.25 -10.52 -11.62
N SER A 432 27.96 -10.69 -11.95
CA SER A 432 27.49 -11.78 -12.81
C SER A 432 28.16 -11.77 -14.19
N GLU A 433 28.41 -10.59 -14.76
CA GLU A 433 29.12 -10.44 -16.04
C GLU A 433 30.56 -10.99 -16.00
N SER A 434 31.16 -11.08 -14.80
CA SER A 434 32.52 -11.60 -14.62
C SER A 434 32.61 -13.13 -14.54
N PHE A 435 31.49 -13.85 -14.53
CA PHE A 435 31.45 -15.32 -14.43
C PHE A 435 30.79 -15.97 -15.65
N VAL A 436 31.36 -17.08 -16.12
CA VAL A 436 30.80 -17.89 -17.23
C VAL A 436 29.91 -19.02 -16.71
N ASP A 437 30.22 -19.58 -15.53
CA ASP A 437 29.43 -20.63 -14.87
C ASP A 437 28.52 -20.05 -13.78
N TYR A 438 27.25 -20.46 -13.79
CA TYR A 438 26.25 -19.96 -12.83
C TYR A 438 26.48 -20.46 -11.41
N GLY A 439 27.01 -21.67 -11.24
CA GLY A 439 27.37 -22.22 -9.93
C GLY A 439 28.52 -21.45 -9.27
N ASP A 440 29.54 -21.09 -10.05
CA ASP A 440 30.65 -20.24 -9.58
C ASP A 440 30.17 -18.84 -9.18
N TYR A 441 29.23 -18.27 -9.94
CA TYR A 441 28.57 -17.02 -9.57
C TYR A 441 27.84 -17.14 -8.22
N LEU A 442 27.00 -18.16 -8.02
CA LEU A 442 26.28 -18.37 -6.75
C LEU A 442 27.23 -18.56 -5.56
N GLN A 443 28.35 -19.26 -5.76
CA GLN A 443 29.36 -19.43 -4.71
C GLN A 443 30.06 -18.10 -4.36
N SER A 444 30.28 -17.23 -5.35
CA SER A 444 30.90 -15.91 -5.15
C SER A 444 30.04 -14.93 -4.33
N LEU A 445 28.73 -15.16 -4.25
CA LEU A 445 27.80 -14.35 -3.45
C LEU A 445 27.98 -14.58 -1.95
N GLN A 446 28.61 -15.69 -1.53
CA GLN A 446 28.81 -16.05 -0.12
C GLN A 446 27.51 -16.00 0.68
N MET A 447 26.49 -16.70 0.17
CA MET A 447 25.15 -16.68 0.75
C MET A 447 25.10 -17.46 2.07
N GLU A 448 24.58 -16.82 3.12
CA GLU A 448 24.27 -17.43 4.40
C GLU A 448 22.76 -17.44 4.65
N GLY A 449 22.19 -18.56 5.07
CA GLY A 449 20.74 -18.66 5.28
C GLY A 449 20.34 -19.59 6.40
N THR A 450 19.13 -19.37 6.92
CA THR A 450 18.52 -20.19 7.97
C THR A 450 17.10 -20.55 7.55
N ALA A 451 16.72 -21.82 7.65
CA ALA A 451 15.34 -22.28 7.46
C ALA A 451 14.86 -22.94 8.75
N ASP A 452 13.87 -22.37 9.43
CA ASP A 452 13.43 -22.85 10.75
C ASP A 452 11.94 -22.61 11.00
N ILE A 453 11.42 -23.18 12.09
CA ILE A 453 10.03 -22.99 12.52
C ILE A 453 9.81 -21.56 13.01
N VAL A 454 8.68 -20.98 12.62
CA VAL A 454 8.26 -19.64 13.05
C VAL A 454 8.02 -19.64 14.57
N GLY A 455 8.81 -18.86 15.30
CA GLY A 455 8.55 -18.50 16.69
C GLY A 455 7.92 -17.11 16.82
N GLU A 456 7.67 -16.67 18.06
CA GLU A 456 7.01 -15.39 18.36
C GLU A 456 7.69 -14.19 17.68
N SER A 457 9.01 -14.17 17.67
CA SER A 457 9.78 -13.06 17.09
C SER A 457 9.76 -13.00 15.55
N GLN A 458 9.24 -14.03 14.88
CA GLN A 458 9.14 -14.10 13.42
C GLN A 458 7.70 -13.94 12.93
N THR A 459 6.69 -14.15 13.79
CA THR A 459 5.27 -14.19 13.43
C THR A 459 4.83 -12.96 12.64
N GLU A 460 5.08 -11.76 13.17
CA GLU A 460 4.66 -10.50 12.53
C GLU A 460 5.20 -10.37 11.10
N ARG A 461 6.49 -10.67 10.93
CA ARG A 461 7.14 -10.61 9.63
C ARG A 461 6.65 -11.70 8.67
N PHE A 462 6.35 -12.87 9.20
CA PHE A 462 5.80 -13.99 8.44
C PHE A 462 4.41 -13.64 7.87
N VAL A 463 3.51 -13.08 8.69
CA VAL A 463 2.17 -12.64 8.23
C VAL A 463 2.28 -11.53 7.20
N GLN A 464 3.17 -10.57 7.43
CA GLN A 464 3.38 -9.47 6.50
C GLN A 464 3.81 -9.97 5.10
N LEU A 465 4.73 -10.92 5.03
CA LEU A 465 5.21 -11.46 3.75
C LEU A 465 4.11 -12.28 3.04
N ILE A 466 3.29 -13.02 3.80
CA ILE A 466 2.10 -13.71 3.28
C ILE A 466 1.16 -12.74 2.59
N ASN A 467 0.90 -11.57 3.18
CA ASN A 467 -0.10 -10.66 2.64
C ASN A 467 0.42 -9.74 1.54
N LYS A 468 1.74 -9.47 1.48
CA LYS A 468 2.36 -8.61 0.44
C LYS A 468 2.79 -9.35 -0.84
N SER A 469 2.97 -10.67 -0.82
CA SER A 469 3.49 -11.43 -1.99
C SER A 469 2.40 -11.89 -2.96
N ASN A 470 2.53 -11.51 -4.24
CA ASN A 470 1.58 -11.85 -5.32
C ASN A 470 2.20 -12.68 -6.46
N GLN A 471 3.46 -12.43 -6.84
CA GLN A 471 4.06 -13.03 -8.03
C GLN A 471 4.60 -14.44 -7.78
N PHE A 472 5.13 -14.68 -6.57
CA PHE A 472 5.60 -15.98 -6.12
C PHE A 472 4.73 -16.48 -4.97
N ASN A 473 3.46 -16.72 -5.25
CA ASN A 473 2.53 -17.37 -4.33
C ASN A 473 1.76 -18.44 -5.13
N LEU A 474 1.95 -19.70 -4.74
CA LEU A 474 1.42 -20.85 -5.49
C LEU A 474 -0.10 -20.96 -5.43
N ARG A 475 -0.74 -20.46 -4.36
CA ARG A 475 -2.19 -20.59 -4.14
C ARG A 475 -2.91 -19.26 -3.91
N THR A 476 -2.16 -18.16 -3.77
CA THR A 476 -2.67 -16.80 -3.52
C THR A 476 -3.62 -16.67 -2.32
N LYS A 477 -3.48 -17.57 -1.33
CA LYS A 477 -4.20 -17.47 -0.06
C LYS A 477 -3.63 -16.36 0.82
N ARG A 478 -4.52 -15.70 1.54
CA ARG A 478 -4.23 -14.64 2.51
C ARG A 478 -4.69 -15.09 3.88
N TYR A 479 -3.99 -14.64 4.90
CA TYR A 479 -4.30 -14.98 6.29
C TYR A 479 -4.23 -13.74 7.15
N THR A 480 -5.11 -13.67 8.12
CA THR A 480 -5.07 -12.64 9.16
C THR A 480 -4.20 -13.07 10.33
N ASP A 481 -3.79 -12.10 11.15
CA ASP A 481 -2.97 -12.35 12.33
C ASP A 481 -3.63 -13.41 13.22
N ALA A 482 -4.95 -13.30 13.46
CA ALA A 482 -5.70 -14.25 14.27
C ALA A 482 -5.69 -15.68 13.69
N GLN A 483 -5.83 -15.83 12.38
CA GLN A 483 -5.77 -17.13 11.72
C GLN A 483 -4.36 -17.75 11.84
N ILE A 484 -3.31 -16.94 11.72
CA ILE A 484 -1.93 -17.41 11.91
C ILE A 484 -1.68 -17.82 13.36
N GLU A 485 -2.15 -17.03 14.34
CA GLU A 485 -2.04 -17.38 15.76
C GLU A 485 -2.78 -18.67 16.11
N GLU A 486 -3.95 -18.91 15.52
CA GLU A 486 -4.68 -20.16 15.67
C GLU A 486 -3.89 -21.34 15.06
N MET A 487 -3.36 -21.16 13.85
CA MET A 487 -2.53 -22.17 13.19
C MET A 487 -1.23 -22.47 13.97
N GLN A 488 -0.66 -21.49 14.68
CA GLN A 488 0.53 -21.73 15.52
C GLN A 488 0.24 -22.67 16.69
N LYS A 489 -1.01 -22.73 17.14
CA LYS A 489 -1.46 -23.59 18.24
C LYS A 489 -1.88 -25.00 17.76
N ASP A 490 -2.06 -25.19 16.46
CA ASP A 490 -2.45 -26.48 15.89
C ASP A 490 -1.24 -27.40 15.72
N GLY A 491 -1.22 -28.52 16.46
CA GLY A 491 -0.15 -29.52 16.40
C GLY A 491 0.04 -30.18 15.03
N ASN A 492 -0.97 -30.10 14.14
CA ASN A 492 -0.91 -30.60 12.77
C ASN A 492 -0.39 -29.58 11.76
N VAL A 493 -0.07 -28.36 12.20
CA VAL A 493 0.47 -27.30 11.35
C VAL A 493 1.95 -27.07 11.68
N ARG A 494 2.75 -26.82 10.64
CA ARG A 494 4.12 -26.30 10.78
C ARG A 494 4.28 -25.08 9.89
N MET A 495 4.84 -24.02 10.44
CA MET A 495 5.17 -22.81 9.70
C MET A 495 6.67 -22.66 9.65
N ILE A 496 7.22 -22.53 8.45
CA ILE A 496 8.66 -22.43 8.21
C ILE A 496 8.97 -21.07 7.62
N TYR A 497 9.89 -20.34 8.22
CA TYR A 497 10.48 -19.15 7.60
C TYR A 497 11.85 -19.49 7.01
N VAL A 498 12.22 -18.78 5.96
CA VAL A 498 13.60 -18.80 5.43
C VAL A 498 14.17 -17.40 5.50
N ASN A 499 15.35 -17.26 6.08
CA ASN A 499 16.13 -16.04 6.11
C ASN A 499 17.37 -16.20 5.22
N LEU A 500 17.76 -15.14 4.52
CA LEU A 500 18.94 -15.11 3.66
C LEU A 500 19.70 -13.79 3.80
N LYS A 501 21.01 -13.88 3.81
CA LYS A 501 21.92 -12.76 3.54
C LYS A 501 23.00 -13.19 2.54
N ASP A 502 23.51 -12.26 1.76
CA ASP A 502 24.71 -12.44 0.95
C ASP A 502 25.73 -11.34 1.29
N ARG A 503 26.87 -11.32 0.58
CA ARG A 503 27.95 -10.35 0.86
C ARG A 503 27.54 -8.89 0.62
N PHE A 504 26.46 -8.63 -0.10
CA PHE A 504 26.00 -7.29 -0.48
C PHE A 504 24.73 -6.87 0.25
N THR A 505 23.86 -7.82 0.63
CA THR A 505 22.52 -7.53 1.14
C THR A 505 22.08 -8.56 2.17
N ASN A 506 21.56 -8.07 3.30
CA ASN A 506 20.78 -8.89 4.22
C ASN A 506 19.30 -8.79 3.84
N TYR A 507 18.73 -9.87 3.32
CA TYR A 507 17.35 -9.89 2.82
C TYR A 507 16.32 -10.12 3.92
N GLY A 508 16.74 -10.59 5.11
CA GLY A 508 15.83 -10.99 6.16
C GLY A 508 14.97 -12.18 5.75
N ILE A 509 13.72 -12.26 6.26
CA ILE A 509 12.79 -13.33 5.90
C ILE A 509 12.33 -13.17 4.45
N ILE A 510 12.68 -14.15 3.63
CA ILE A 510 12.49 -14.20 2.18
C ILE A 510 11.54 -15.30 1.72
N SER A 511 11.17 -16.25 2.57
CA SER A 511 10.19 -17.29 2.24
C SER A 511 9.34 -17.61 3.44
N CYS A 512 8.05 -17.86 3.19
CA CYS A 512 7.09 -18.33 4.19
C CYS A 512 6.42 -19.60 3.66
N ILE A 513 6.38 -20.64 4.48
CA ILE A 513 5.78 -21.93 4.12
C ILE A 513 4.86 -22.38 5.24
N ILE A 514 3.63 -22.78 4.90
CA ILE A 514 2.67 -23.38 5.82
C ILE A 514 2.42 -24.81 5.36
N LEU A 515 2.70 -25.76 6.25
CA LEU A 515 2.48 -27.18 6.06
C LEU A 515 1.33 -27.64 6.96
N ARG A 516 0.43 -28.45 6.41
CA ARG A 516 -0.68 -29.06 7.15
C ARG A 516 -0.63 -30.57 7.03
N LYS A 517 -0.74 -31.28 8.15
CA LYS A 517 -0.92 -32.74 8.14
C LYS A 517 -2.39 -33.08 7.91
N THR A 518 -2.67 -33.90 6.91
CA THR A 518 -4.00 -34.44 6.63
C THR A 518 -3.86 -35.89 6.17
N ASP A 519 -4.51 -36.83 6.85
CA ASP A 519 -4.53 -38.26 6.47
C ASP A 519 -3.16 -38.89 6.15
N GLY A 520 -2.12 -38.54 6.93
CA GLY A 520 -0.75 -39.04 6.73
C GLY A 520 0.02 -38.36 5.59
N GLN A 521 -0.55 -37.32 4.98
CA GLN A 521 0.07 -36.49 3.96
C GLN A 521 0.40 -35.10 4.52
N CYS A 522 1.50 -34.52 4.03
CA CYS A 522 1.90 -33.15 4.31
C CYS A 522 1.45 -32.26 3.15
N PHE A 523 0.37 -31.51 3.33
CA PHE A 523 -0.11 -30.55 2.34
C PHE A 523 0.62 -29.23 2.50
N ILE A 524 1.23 -28.75 1.41
CA ILE A 524 1.80 -27.40 1.34
C ILE A 524 0.65 -26.44 1.10
N ASP A 525 0.11 -25.91 2.20
CA ASP A 525 -0.99 -24.96 2.12
C ASP A 525 -0.53 -23.60 1.60
N THR A 526 0.66 -23.15 1.98
CA THR A 526 1.21 -21.90 1.49
C THR A 526 2.69 -22.06 1.23
N TRP A 527 3.14 -21.59 0.08
CA TRP A 527 4.55 -21.38 -0.17
C TRP A 527 4.69 -20.13 -1.02
N LEU A 528 5.42 -19.17 -0.46
CA LEU A 528 5.79 -17.94 -1.15
C LEU A 528 7.25 -17.59 -0.91
N MET A 529 7.82 -16.87 -1.87
CA MET A 529 9.17 -16.34 -1.79
C MET A 529 9.21 -14.88 -2.23
N SER A 530 10.23 -14.15 -1.76
CA SER A 530 10.56 -12.84 -2.27
C SER A 530 11.16 -12.99 -3.67
N CYS A 531 10.71 -12.15 -4.60
CA CYS A 531 11.18 -12.17 -5.99
C CYS A 531 12.66 -11.81 -6.14
N ARG A 532 13.27 -11.23 -5.09
CA ARG A 532 14.67 -10.77 -5.09
C ARG A 532 15.69 -11.89 -4.99
N VAL A 533 15.29 -13.09 -4.55
CA VAL A 533 16.23 -14.19 -4.27
C VAL A 533 16.01 -15.40 -5.17
N LEU A 534 15.19 -15.25 -6.22
CA LEU A 534 14.84 -16.32 -7.13
C LEU A 534 16.04 -16.82 -7.92
N LYS A 535 16.03 -18.13 -8.22
CA LYS A 535 17.09 -18.87 -8.91
C LYS A 535 18.42 -18.94 -8.15
N ARG A 536 18.47 -18.52 -6.87
CA ARG A 536 19.68 -18.56 -6.04
C ARG A 536 19.83 -19.85 -5.24
N GLY A 537 19.02 -20.87 -5.54
CA GLY A 537 18.98 -22.14 -4.80
C GLY A 537 18.25 -22.04 -3.46
N VAL A 538 17.51 -20.95 -3.23
CA VAL A 538 16.65 -20.78 -2.06
C VAL A 538 15.50 -21.78 -2.10
N GLU A 539 14.97 -22.05 -3.29
CA GLU A 539 13.94 -23.05 -3.57
C GLU A 539 14.36 -24.42 -3.03
N ASP A 540 15.58 -24.83 -3.35
CA ASP A 540 16.18 -26.09 -2.92
C ASP A 540 16.47 -26.11 -1.42
N PHE A 541 16.94 -24.99 -0.86
CA PHE A 541 17.25 -24.83 0.57
C PHE A 541 16.00 -24.91 1.44
N ALA A 542 14.97 -24.15 1.06
CA ALA A 542 13.66 -24.18 1.68
C ALA A 542 13.02 -25.57 1.61
N PHE A 543 13.11 -26.24 0.45
CA PHE A 543 12.50 -27.56 0.28
C PHE A 543 13.12 -28.64 1.18
N ARG A 544 14.42 -28.56 1.47
CA ARG A 544 15.05 -29.48 2.45
C ARG A 544 14.37 -29.39 3.82
N LYS A 545 14.06 -28.18 4.29
CA LYS A 545 13.33 -28.00 5.55
C LYS A 545 11.92 -28.56 5.47
N VAL A 546 11.23 -28.38 4.35
CA VAL A 546 9.89 -28.96 4.12
C VAL A 546 9.92 -30.49 4.20
N ILE A 547 10.94 -31.14 3.61
CA ILE A 547 11.09 -32.61 3.69
C ILE A 547 11.37 -33.04 5.13
N GLU A 548 12.24 -32.33 5.85
CA GLU A 548 12.53 -32.60 7.26
C GLU A 548 11.27 -32.51 8.12
N GLU A 549 10.50 -31.42 8.01
CA GLU A 549 9.29 -31.23 8.78
C GLU A 549 8.20 -32.23 8.40
N ALA A 550 8.06 -32.58 7.12
CA ALA A 550 7.16 -33.64 6.70
C ALA A 550 7.50 -34.98 7.36
N ARG A 551 8.80 -35.30 7.55
CA ARG A 551 9.25 -36.49 8.30
C ARG A 551 8.94 -36.37 9.79
N ASN A 552 9.21 -35.21 10.39
CA ASN A 552 8.93 -34.95 11.81
C ASN A 552 7.42 -35.03 12.11
N MET A 553 6.58 -34.64 11.16
CA MET A 553 5.13 -34.79 11.21
C MET A 553 4.65 -36.23 10.94
N GLY A 554 5.54 -37.15 10.57
CA GLY A 554 5.22 -38.55 10.26
C GLY A 554 4.41 -38.71 8.98
N CYS A 555 4.64 -37.86 7.98
CA CYS A 555 3.96 -37.93 6.69
C CYS A 555 4.74 -38.80 5.69
N GLU A 556 4.01 -39.51 4.83
CA GLU A 556 4.63 -40.36 3.80
C GLU A 556 4.86 -39.62 2.48
N ARG A 557 4.04 -38.59 2.24
CA ARG A 557 3.93 -37.86 0.97
C ARG A 557 3.75 -36.37 1.24
N ILE A 558 4.33 -35.54 0.37
CA ILE A 558 4.13 -34.10 0.35
C ILE A 558 3.26 -33.78 -0.86
N ILE A 559 2.18 -33.03 -0.65
CA ILE A 559 1.24 -32.61 -1.69
C ILE A 559 1.37 -31.09 -1.88
N GLY A 560 1.62 -30.68 -3.11
CA GLY A 560 1.64 -29.28 -3.53
C GLY A 560 0.45 -28.96 -4.44
N GLU A 561 -0.06 -27.73 -4.36
CA GLU A 561 -1.12 -27.24 -5.25
C GLU A 561 -0.70 -25.91 -5.88
N TYR A 562 -0.84 -25.81 -7.20
CA TYR A 562 -0.68 -24.57 -7.94
C TYR A 562 -2.04 -24.10 -8.47
N ILE A 563 -2.41 -22.87 -8.14
CA ILE A 563 -3.63 -22.20 -8.63
C ILE A 563 -3.18 -21.07 -9.56
N PRO A 564 -3.38 -21.19 -10.89
CA PRO A 564 -2.92 -20.19 -11.84
C PRO A 564 -3.69 -18.88 -11.69
N THR A 565 -2.95 -17.77 -11.76
CA THR A 565 -3.48 -16.41 -11.81
C THR A 565 -2.73 -15.60 -12.87
N LYS A 566 -3.28 -14.44 -13.25
CA LYS A 566 -2.59 -13.50 -14.17
C LYS A 566 -1.20 -13.07 -13.65
N LYS A 567 -0.96 -13.10 -12.33
CA LYS A 567 0.25 -12.55 -11.70
C LYS A 567 1.28 -13.61 -11.29
N ASN A 568 0.91 -14.89 -11.14
CA ASN A 568 1.81 -15.94 -10.63
C ASN A 568 2.31 -16.94 -11.71
N GLY A 569 2.21 -16.58 -12.99
CA GLY A 569 2.64 -17.46 -14.09
C GLY A 569 4.12 -17.87 -14.04
N MET A 570 4.96 -17.11 -13.33
CA MET A 570 6.38 -17.41 -13.15
C MET A 570 6.66 -18.67 -12.31
N VAL A 571 5.71 -19.10 -11.47
CA VAL A 571 5.88 -20.29 -10.59
C VAL A 571 5.18 -21.54 -11.11
N LYS A 572 4.67 -21.50 -12.35
CA LYS A 572 3.90 -22.61 -12.93
C LYS A 572 4.64 -23.95 -12.92
N ASP A 573 5.96 -23.92 -13.05
CA ASP A 573 6.83 -25.09 -13.14
C ASP A 573 7.55 -25.41 -11.80
N PHE A 574 7.30 -24.62 -10.75
CA PHE A 574 8.01 -24.69 -9.47
C PHE A 574 8.04 -26.09 -8.85
N TYR A 575 6.90 -26.76 -8.73
CA TYR A 575 6.83 -28.11 -8.17
C TYR A 575 7.54 -29.15 -9.05
N SER A 576 7.42 -29.01 -10.38
CA SER A 576 8.12 -29.88 -11.34
C SER A 576 9.63 -29.72 -11.22
N ASP A 577 10.13 -28.50 -11.05
CA ASP A 577 11.55 -28.19 -10.87
C ASP A 577 12.08 -28.76 -9.55
N LEU A 578 11.28 -28.80 -8.49
CA LEU A 578 11.58 -29.51 -7.22
C LEU A 578 11.45 -31.04 -7.35
N GLY A 579 11.06 -31.56 -8.50
CA GLY A 579 10.97 -33.00 -8.78
C GLY A 579 9.71 -33.67 -8.21
N PHE A 580 8.64 -32.90 -7.98
CA PHE A 580 7.31 -33.46 -7.75
C PHE A 580 6.75 -34.06 -9.05
N ARG A 581 5.84 -35.02 -8.92
CA ARG A 581 5.08 -35.60 -10.02
C ARG A 581 3.67 -35.01 -10.05
N LEU A 582 3.21 -34.59 -11.23
CA LEU A 582 1.83 -34.15 -11.43
C LEU A 582 0.85 -35.31 -11.17
N LEU A 583 -0.16 -35.06 -10.32
CA LEU A 583 -1.23 -36.00 -9.97
C LEU A 583 -2.51 -35.81 -10.82
N GLY A 584 -2.78 -34.59 -11.31
CA GLY A 584 -3.95 -34.28 -12.16
C GLY A 584 -4.47 -32.84 -12.02
N GLU A 585 -5.61 -32.57 -12.68
CA GLU A 585 -6.48 -31.37 -12.58
C GLU A 585 -7.67 -31.67 -11.60
N PRO A 586 -8.35 -30.68 -10.98
CA PRO A 586 -8.91 -30.82 -9.64
C PRO A 586 -10.28 -31.51 -9.51
N ILE A 587 -10.58 -31.86 -8.25
CA ILE A 587 -11.84 -32.36 -7.69
C ILE A 587 -12.63 -31.16 -7.13
N GLU A 588 -13.12 -30.25 -7.96
CA GLU A 588 -14.24 -29.33 -7.64
C GLU A 588 -14.63 -28.48 -8.87
N LYS A 589 -15.94 -28.25 -9.06
CA LYS A 589 -16.53 -27.70 -10.31
C LYS A 589 -16.30 -26.21 -10.57
N ASP A 590 -15.80 -25.45 -9.60
CA ASP A 590 -15.75 -23.97 -9.67
C ASP A 590 -14.34 -23.37 -9.80
N MET A 591 -13.26 -24.17 -9.78
CA MET A 591 -11.89 -23.69 -10.01
C MET A 591 -11.27 -24.34 -11.24
N MET A 592 -11.41 -23.70 -12.39
CA MET A 592 -11.18 -24.34 -13.69
C MET A 592 -9.75 -24.81 -14.02
N GLU A 593 -8.68 -24.56 -13.24
CA GLU A 593 -7.31 -24.96 -13.65
C GLU A 593 -6.29 -25.22 -12.49
N SER A 594 -6.69 -25.71 -11.31
CA SER A 594 -5.68 -26.05 -10.29
C SER A 594 -4.88 -27.33 -10.63
N ARG A 595 -3.59 -27.38 -10.26
CA ARG A 595 -2.70 -28.52 -10.54
C ARG A 595 -2.14 -29.08 -9.26
N LEU A 596 -2.34 -30.38 -9.04
CA LEU A 596 -1.84 -31.09 -7.85
C LEU A 596 -0.56 -31.86 -8.17
N TYR A 597 0.38 -31.82 -7.23
CA TYR A 597 1.71 -32.42 -7.35
C TYR A 597 2.03 -33.27 -6.12
N GLU A 598 2.69 -34.41 -6.29
CA GLU A 598 3.18 -35.25 -5.19
C GLU A 598 4.70 -35.41 -5.15
N TYR A 599 5.25 -35.44 -3.94
CA TYR A 599 6.64 -35.82 -3.68
C TYR A 599 6.71 -36.87 -2.56
N PRO A 600 7.33 -38.05 -2.78
CA PRO A 600 7.53 -39.04 -1.73
C PRO A 600 8.56 -38.56 -0.70
N VAL A 601 8.22 -38.53 0.59
CA VAL A 601 9.10 -38.00 1.66
C VAL A 601 10.42 -38.78 1.80
N GLN A 602 10.39 -40.07 1.44
CA GLN A 602 11.56 -40.95 1.45
C GLN A 602 12.49 -40.75 0.24
N LYS A 603 12.06 -40.00 -0.78
CA LYS A 603 12.88 -39.73 -1.97
C LYS A 603 14.01 -38.76 -1.60
N ASP A 604 15.24 -39.20 -1.85
CA ASP A 604 16.44 -38.42 -1.55
C ASP A 604 16.54 -37.16 -2.45
N TYR A 605 16.72 -36.00 -1.85
CA TYR A 605 16.74 -34.70 -2.54
C TYR A 605 18.18 -34.23 -2.75
N LYS A 606 18.79 -34.64 -3.88
CA LYS A 606 20.24 -34.53 -4.13
C LYS A 606 20.69 -33.26 -4.86
N LYS A 607 19.86 -32.21 -4.95
CA LYS A 607 20.29 -30.95 -5.58
C LYS A 607 21.36 -30.25 -4.72
N ARG A 608 22.36 -29.68 -5.41
CA ARG A 608 23.45 -28.91 -4.79
C ARG A 608 22.91 -27.57 -4.30
N ILE A 609 23.30 -27.16 -3.09
CA ILE A 609 22.89 -25.91 -2.47
C ILE A 609 24.13 -25.08 -2.20
N TYR A 610 24.06 -23.80 -2.56
CA TYR A 610 25.17 -22.83 -2.44
C TYR A 610 25.01 -21.89 -1.23
N ILE A 611 23.97 -22.07 -0.44
CA ILE A 611 23.68 -21.33 0.80
C ILE A 611 24.32 -22.08 1.97
N THR A 612 25.18 -21.41 2.72
CA THR A 612 25.80 -21.95 3.93
C THR A 612 24.97 -21.59 5.17
N GLY A 613 24.58 -22.55 6.00
CA GLY A 613 23.82 -22.28 7.23
C GLY A 613 22.93 -23.44 7.64
N GLY A 614 22.18 -23.24 8.72
CA GLY A 614 21.34 -24.28 9.32
C GLY A 614 20.02 -24.46 8.57
N VAL A 615 19.76 -25.70 8.17
CA VAL A 615 18.41 -26.23 7.92
C VAL A 615 17.98 -26.94 9.19
#